data_AF-S7I9R2-F1
#
_entry.id   AF-S7I9R2-F1
#
_cell.length_a   1.000
_cell.length_b   1.000
_cell.length_c   1.000
_cell.angle_alpha   90.00
_cell.angle_beta   90.00
_cell.angle_gamma   90.00
#
_symmetry.space_group_name_H-M   'P 1'
#
loop_
_entity.id
_entity.type
_entity.pdbx_description
1 polymer ?
#
loop_
_entity_poly.entity_id
_entity_poly.type
_entity_poly.pdbx_seq_one_letter_code
_entity_poly.pdbx_strand_id
1 'polypeptide(L)'
;MGHSETVPGAILAKDVPEALRLLQAAIELEKKKAQPETDDDEDNESAIELPVSIANRALPLIALLKAASQEECDVMWEEGY
;
A
#
# COMPACT_ATOMS: atom_id res chain seq x y z
N MET A 1 -32.51 -6.12 16.31
CA MET A 1 -31.63 -7.08 15.61
C MET A 1 -30.71 -6.28 14.70
N GLY A 2 -29.68 -5.64 15.27
CA GLY A 2 -28.75 -4.77 14.54
C GLY A 2 -27.46 -5.54 14.31
N HIS A 3 -27.29 -6.11 13.12
CA HIS A 3 -25.99 -6.61 12.70
C HIS A 3 -25.13 -5.40 12.37
N SER A 4 -23.95 -5.29 13.00
CA SER A 4 -22.93 -4.34 12.57
C SER A 4 -22.70 -4.51 11.07
N GLU A 5 -22.88 -3.44 10.31
CA GLU A 5 -22.83 -3.39 8.84
C GLU A 5 -21.42 -3.63 8.27
N THR A 6 -20.46 -4.02 9.09
CA THR A 6 -19.06 -4.12 8.72
C THR A 6 -18.72 -5.57 8.41
N VAL A 7 -18.57 -5.88 7.12
CA VAL A 7 -18.06 -7.17 6.66
C VAL A 7 -16.61 -7.32 7.15
N PRO A 8 -16.28 -8.38 7.93
CA PRO A 8 -14.91 -8.61 8.37
C PRO A 8 -13.95 -8.66 7.18
N GLY A 9 -12.87 -7.89 7.25
CA GLY A 9 -11.89 -7.81 6.17
C GLY A 9 -12.26 -6.85 5.03
N ALA A 10 -13.38 -6.15 5.08
CA ALA A 10 -13.71 -5.10 4.11
C ALA A 10 -13.34 -3.69 4.62
N ILE A 11 -12.99 -2.81 3.70
CA ILE A 11 -12.94 -1.36 3.90
C ILE A 11 -14.20 -0.79 3.27
N LEU A 12 -15.09 -0.25 4.09
CA LEU A 12 -16.33 0.37 3.59
C LEU A 12 -16.00 1.62 2.79
N ALA A 13 -16.82 1.94 1.79
CA ALA A 13 -16.64 3.09 0.88
C ALA A 13 -16.33 4.40 1.61
N LYS A 14 -17.03 4.65 2.73
CA LYS A 14 -16.83 5.83 3.58
C LYS A 14 -15.45 5.91 4.24
N ASP A 15 -14.80 4.76 4.44
CA ASP A 15 -13.51 4.61 5.11
C ASP A 15 -12.33 4.51 4.11
N VAL A 16 -12.61 4.25 2.82
CA VAL A 16 -11.60 4.17 1.75
C VAL A 16 -10.72 5.42 1.64
N PRO A 17 -11.25 6.67 1.69
CA PRO A 17 -10.41 7.87 1.60
C PRO A 17 -9.38 7.96 2.74
N GLU A 18 -9.78 7.59 3.95
CA GLU A 18 -8.87 7.62 5.11
C GLU A 18 -7.84 6.50 5.04
N ALA A 19 -8.24 5.29 4.61
CA ALA A 19 -7.31 4.19 4.37
C ALA A 19 -6.23 4.55 3.33
N LEU A 20 -6.62 5.20 2.23
CA LEU A 20 -5.69 5.70 1.21
C LEU A 20 -4.70 6.72 1.79
N ARG A 21 -5.20 7.68 2.59
CA ARG A 21 -4.37 8.71 3.23
C ARG A 21 -3.34 8.10 4.18
N LEU A 22 -3.76 7.16 5.01
CA LEU A 22 -2.88 6.46 5.96
C LEU A 22 -1.80 5.66 5.23
N LEU A 23 -2.16 4.93 4.17
CA LEU A 23 -1.21 4.16 3.36
C LEU A 23 -0.14 5.07 2.74
N GLN A 24 -0.56 6.18 2.12
CA GLN A 24 0.37 7.15 1.52
C GLN A 24 1.34 7.74 2.55
N ALA A 25 0.83 8.13 3.72
CA ALA A 25 1.66 8.67 4.80
C ALA A 25 2.68 7.64 5.31
N ALA A 26 2.26 6.38 5.49
CA ALA A 26 3.14 5.30 5.93
C ALA A 26 4.26 5.01 4.91
N ILE A 27 3.94 5.08 3.61
CA ILE A 27 4.93 4.89 2.54
C ILE A 27 5.96 6.02 2.52
N GLU A 28 5.52 7.27 2.68
CA GLU A 28 6.44 8.41 2.75
C GLU A 28 7.36 8.32 3.98
N LEU A 29 6.85 7.80 5.10
CA LEU A 29 7.68 7.51 6.27
C LEU A 29 8.72 6.42 5.97
N GLU A 30 8.33 5.35 5.28
CA GLU A 30 9.26 4.27 4.97
C GLU A 30 10.32 4.67 3.94
N LYS A 31 9.95 5.47 2.94
CA LYS A 31 10.92 6.03 1.98
C LYS A 31 12.03 6.83 2.67
N LYS A 32 11.69 7.57 3.74
CA LYS A 32 12.67 8.32 4.54
C LYS A 32 13.60 7.40 5.35
N LYS A 33 13.11 6.25 5.81
CA LYS A 33 13.96 5.25 6.50
C LYS A 33 14.87 4.49 5.55
N ALA A 34 14.43 4.28 4.31
CA ALA A 34 15.14 3.50 3.31
C ALA A 34 16.22 4.28 2.56
N GLN A 35 16.52 5.54 2.92
CA GLN A 35 17.65 6.25 2.34
C GLN A 35 18.95 5.52 2.71
N PRO A 36 19.69 4.96 1.74
CA PRO A 36 21.03 4.51 2.01
C PRO A 36 21.92 5.74 2.21
N GLU A 37 22.76 5.67 3.22
CA GLU A 37 24.00 6.43 3.28
C GLU A 37 24.80 5.94 2.07
N THR A 38 24.86 6.71 0.98
CA THR A 38 25.78 6.41 -0.11
C THR A 38 27.18 6.76 0.39
N ASP A 39 27.80 5.79 1.08
CA ASP A 39 29.23 5.63 1.00
C ASP A 39 29.56 5.08 -0.39
N ASP A 40 30.62 5.65 -0.92
CA ASP A 40 31.20 5.43 -2.24
C ASP A 40 31.71 3.99 -2.32
N ASP A 41 31.23 3.21 -3.27
CA ASP A 41 32.02 2.10 -3.84
C ASP A 41 31.40 1.72 -5.19
N GLU A 42 31.95 2.37 -6.21
CA GLU A 42 32.04 1.82 -7.56
C GLU A 42 32.60 0.39 -7.51
N ASP A 43 32.11 -0.48 -8.41
CA ASP A 43 32.67 -1.80 -8.73
C ASP A 43 32.07 -3.02 -8.00
N ASN A 44 30.90 -3.47 -8.45
CA ASN A 44 30.64 -4.91 -8.51
C ASN A 44 29.62 -5.27 -9.61
N GLU A 45 30.12 -5.81 -10.72
CA GLU A 45 29.40 -6.51 -11.80
C GLU A 45 28.71 -7.80 -11.29
N SER A 46 27.78 -7.66 -10.37
CA SER A 46 26.82 -8.71 -10.05
C SER A 46 25.47 -8.03 -9.98
N ALA A 47 24.54 -8.45 -10.83
CA ALA A 47 23.13 -8.08 -10.71
C ALA A 47 22.58 -8.70 -9.41
N ILE A 48 22.96 -8.12 -8.27
CA ILE A 48 22.36 -8.39 -6.98
C ILE A 48 20.93 -7.89 -7.16
N GLU A 49 19.96 -8.80 -7.18
CA GLU A 49 18.55 -8.43 -7.28
C GLU A 49 18.21 -7.53 -6.08
N LEU A 50 18.19 -6.21 -6.34
CA LEU A 50 17.84 -5.24 -5.32
C LEU A 50 16.41 -5.54 -4.87
N PRO A 51 16.15 -5.71 -3.57
CA PRO A 51 14.82 -6.03 -3.08
C PRO A 51 13.85 -4.93 -3.49
N VAL A 52 12.71 -5.32 -4.06
CA VAL A 52 11.67 -4.35 -4.46
C VAL A 52 11.21 -3.56 -3.23
N SER A 53 11.31 -2.22 -3.33
CA SER A 53 10.91 -1.32 -2.24
C SER A 53 9.44 -1.45 -1.89
N ILE A 54 9.08 -1.17 -0.63
CA ILE A 54 7.68 -1.18 -0.20
C ILE A 54 6.83 -0.18 -1.01
N ALA A 55 7.44 0.95 -1.40
CA ALA A 55 6.77 1.98 -2.18
C ALA A 55 6.34 1.46 -3.55
N ASN A 56 7.20 0.66 -4.19
CA ASN A 56 6.89 0.03 -5.47
C ASN A 56 5.81 -1.06 -5.31
N ARG A 57 5.88 -1.87 -4.25
CA ARG A 57 4.88 -2.92 -3.96
C ARG A 57 3.49 -2.37 -3.66
N ALA A 58 3.40 -1.16 -3.10
CA ALA A 58 2.14 -0.53 -2.73
C ALA A 58 1.39 0.09 -3.92
N LEU A 59 2.01 0.25 -5.09
CA LEU A 59 1.40 0.90 -6.26
C LEU A 59 0.04 0.28 -6.66
N PRO A 60 -0.13 -1.06 -6.75
CA PRO A 60 -1.40 -1.66 -7.11
C PRO A 60 -2.51 -1.36 -6.09
N LEU A 61 -2.19 -1.42 -4.79
CA LEU A 61 -3.15 -1.16 -3.72
C LEU A 61 -3.54 0.33 -3.67
N ILE A 62 -2.60 1.25 -3.90
CA ILE A 62 -2.91 2.68 -4.03
C ILE A 62 -3.85 2.93 -5.21
N ALA A 63 -3.59 2.29 -6.36
CA ALA A 63 -4.44 2.43 -7.55
C ALA A 63 -5.86 1.92 -7.27
N LEU A 64 -5.98 0.77 -6.61
CA LEU A 64 -7.26 0.20 -6.19
C LEU A 64 -8.03 1.14 -5.27
N LEU A 65 -7.41 1.64 -4.19
CA LEU A 65 -8.05 2.54 -3.23
C LEU A 65 -8.44 3.89 -3.86
N LYS A 66 -7.66 4.39 -4.83
CA LYS A 66 -8.03 5.59 -5.60
C LYS A 66 -9.26 5.36 -6.45
N ALA A 67 -9.35 4.22 -7.15
CA ALA A 67 -10.52 3.87 -7.95
C ALA A 67 -11.75 3.71 -7.04
N ALA A 68 -11.64 2.94 -5.96
CA ALA A 68 -12.72 2.73 -5.01
C ALA A 68 -13.21 4.04 -4.36
N SER A 69 -12.30 4.97 -4.06
CA SER A 69 -12.68 6.29 -3.55
C SER A 69 -13.41 7.16 -4.59
N GLN A 70 -13.15 6.97 -5.88
CA GLN A 70 -13.83 7.70 -6.96
C GLN A 70 -15.21 7.10 -7.26
N GLU A 71 -15.34 5.79 -7.14
CA GLU A 71 -16.56 5.04 -7.40
C GLU A 71 -17.45 4.88 -6.16
N GLU A 72 -16.99 5.38 -5.00
CA GLU A 72 -17.67 5.29 -3.70
C GLU A 72 -18.08 3.84 -3.36
N CYS A 73 -17.16 2.90 -3.58
CA CYS A 73 -17.41 1.47 -3.38
C CYS A 73 -16.51 0.85 -2.29
N ASP A 74 -16.99 -0.26 -1.73
CA ASP A 74 -16.27 -1.03 -0.73
C ASP A 74 -15.08 -1.77 -1.37
N VAL A 75 -14.00 -1.95 -0.62
CA VAL A 75 -12.89 -2.84 -1.00
C VAL A 75 -12.92 -4.07 -0.10
N MET A 76 -12.92 -5.25 -0.69
CA MET A 76 -12.93 -6.53 0.02
C MET A 76 -11.94 -7.52 -0.59
N TRP A 77 -11.51 -8.48 0.23
CA TRP A 77 -10.57 -9.53 -0.16
C TRP A 77 -11.33 -10.84 -0.17
N GLU A 78 -11.22 -11.56 -1.28
CA GLU A 78 -11.74 -12.91 -1.40
C GLU A 78 -10.85 -13.87 -0.63
N GLU A 79 -11.45 -14.87 0.04
CA GLU A 79 -10.66 -15.98 0.57
C GLU A 79 -10.03 -16.75 -0.61
N GLY A 80 -8.72 -16.98 -0.52
CA GLY A 80 -8.02 -17.82 -1.49
C GLY A 80 -8.48 -19.27 -1.33
N TYR A 81 -9.22 -19.78 -2.32
CA TYR A 81 -9.64 -21.18 -2.42
C TYR A 81 -8.45 -22.13 -2.63
#